data_AF-A0A7C7WZH7-F1
#
_entry.id   AF-A0A7C7WZH7-F1
#
_cell.length_a   1.000
_cell.length_b   1.000
_cell.length_c   1.000
_cell.angle_alpha   90.00
_cell.angle_beta   90.00
_cell.angle_gamma   90.00
#
_symmetry.space_group_name_H-M   'P 1'
#
loop_
_entity.id
_entity.type
_entity.pdbx_description
1 polymer ?
#
loop_
_entity_poly.entity_id
_entity_poly.type
_entity_poly.pdbx_seq_one_letter_code
_entity_poly.pdbx_strand_id
1 'polypeptide(L)'
;MPDPLVAPLCQPQYLVERIAELSGRPLDEVTRRLHDEYCDLGHTVRQAMVEWGIQPYVWSDRLLEFYGATDAFLYETTAWNRMPTKNSMREWIARHLHAAFPSSARVLTYGDGLGFDSLYFAQAGHQVDFFDVSTHGAAFAGRPAISMKTLTSWHRLTMLKQAVTTS
;
A
#
# COMPACT_ATOMS: atom_id res chain seq x y z
N MET A 1 -7.50 -17.26 11.81
CA MET A 1 -6.90 -16.17 11.01
C MET A 1 -7.66 -14.89 11.31
N PRO A 2 -7.02 -13.72 11.29
CA PRO A 2 -7.72 -12.43 11.44
C PRO A 2 -8.67 -12.17 10.27
N ASP A 3 -9.59 -11.21 10.44
CA ASP A 3 -10.45 -10.72 9.36
C ASP A 3 -9.58 -10.05 8.27
N PRO A 4 -9.66 -10.46 6.99
CA PRO A 4 -8.90 -9.84 5.92
C PRO A 4 -9.25 -8.36 5.70
N LEU A 5 -10.43 -7.91 6.12
CA LEU A 5 -10.81 -6.49 6.13
C LEU A 5 -10.33 -5.81 7.43
N VAL A 6 -9.00 -5.80 7.62
CA VAL A 6 -8.35 -5.20 8.80
C VAL A 6 -8.77 -3.75 9.00
N ALA A 7 -8.89 -3.29 10.25
CA ALA A 7 -8.92 -1.85 10.50
C ALA A 7 -7.61 -1.25 9.95
N PRO A 8 -7.63 -0.21 9.10
CA PRO A 8 -8.72 0.75 8.87
C PRO A 8 -9.64 0.50 7.66
N LEU A 9 -9.48 -0.58 6.90
CA LEU A 9 -10.26 -0.86 5.69
C LEU A 9 -11.78 -0.98 5.93
N CYS A 10 -12.19 -1.33 7.14
CA CYS A 10 -13.58 -1.37 7.57
C CYS A 10 -14.11 -0.03 8.11
N GLN A 11 -13.33 1.05 8.04
CA GLN A 11 -13.66 2.37 8.59
C GLN A 11 -13.65 3.45 7.49
N PRO A 12 -14.73 3.58 6.69
CA PRO A 12 -14.75 4.48 5.54
C PRO A 12 -14.42 5.94 5.87
N GLN A 13 -14.97 6.45 6.98
CA GLN A 13 -14.73 7.83 7.41
C GLN A 13 -13.26 8.08 7.73
N TYR A 14 -12.62 7.15 8.45
CA TYR A 14 -11.19 7.24 8.75
C TYR A 14 -10.38 7.24 7.45
N LEU A 15 -10.68 6.36 6.49
CA LEU A 15 -9.96 6.33 5.21
C LEU A 15 -10.06 7.67 4.46
N VAL A 16 -11.26 8.25 4.39
CA VAL A 16 -11.48 9.56 3.75
C VAL A 16 -10.66 10.65 4.44
N GLU A 17 -10.75 10.76 5.76
CA GLU A 17 -10.02 11.77 6.54
C GLU A 17 -8.51 11.61 6.39
N ARG A 18 -8.00 10.38 6.44
CA ARG A 18 -6.57 10.09 6.27
C ARG A 18 -6.07 10.44 4.88
N ILE A 19 -6.82 10.08 3.84
CA ILE A 19 -6.43 10.38 2.47
C ILE A 19 -6.48 11.89 2.22
N ALA A 20 -7.48 12.60 2.76
CA ALA A 20 -7.55 14.06 2.69
C ALA A 20 -6.35 14.73 3.35
N GLU A 21 -5.97 14.29 4.55
CA GLU A 21 -4.78 14.82 5.25
C GLU A 21 -3.49 14.59 4.44
N LEU A 22 -3.30 13.40 3.87
CA LEU A 22 -2.07 13.05 3.15
C LEU A 22 -1.97 13.68 1.76
N SER A 23 -3.09 13.76 1.04
CA SER A 23 -3.15 14.36 -0.30
C SER A 23 -3.27 15.89 -0.26
N GLY A 24 -3.65 16.46 0.88
CA GLY A 24 -4.01 17.88 1.00
C GLY A 24 -5.31 18.24 0.28
N ARG A 25 -6.10 17.26 -0.16
CA ARG A 25 -7.35 17.49 -0.90
C ARG A 25 -8.56 17.66 0.01
N PRO A 26 -9.59 18.41 -0.45
CA PRO A 26 -10.88 18.48 0.21
C PRO A 26 -11.56 17.10 0.38
N LEU A 27 -12.31 16.92 1.46
CA LEU A 27 -12.98 15.65 1.82
C LEU A 27 -14.00 15.18 0.75
N ASP A 28 -14.71 16.12 0.14
CA ASP A 28 -15.67 15.85 -0.95
C ASP A 28 -14.95 15.34 -2.20
N GLU A 29 -13.81 15.94 -2.57
CA GLU A 29 -12.98 15.46 -3.66
C GLU A 29 -12.44 14.05 -3.38
N VAL A 30 -11.97 13.79 -2.15
CA VAL A 30 -11.48 12.47 -1.74
C VAL A 30 -12.58 11.42 -1.81
N THR A 31 -13.76 11.75 -1.29
CA THR A 31 -14.92 10.85 -1.31
C THR A 31 -15.32 10.50 -2.73
N ARG A 32 -15.36 11.50 -3.62
CA ARG A 32 -15.65 11.29 -5.05
C ARG A 32 -14.60 10.40 -5.72
N ARG A 33 -13.31 10.70 -5.55
CA ARG A 33 -12.23 9.90 -6.16
C ARG A 33 -12.22 8.45 -5.66
N LEU A 34 -12.47 8.23 -4.37
CA LEU A 34 -12.63 6.87 -3.83
C LEU A 34 -13.82 6.16 -4.46
N HIS A 35 -14.97 6.85 -4.60
CA HIS A 35 -16.14 6.29 -5.26
C HIS A 35 -15.82 5.88 -6.70
N ASP A 36 -15.20 6.77 -7.48
CA ASP A 36 -14.80 6.50 -8.87
C ASP A 36 -13.90 5.27 -8.94
N GLU A 37 -12.99 5.11 -8.00
CA GLU A 37 -12.08 3.96 -7.91
C GLU A 37 -12.80 2.64 -7.55
N TYR A 38 -13.84 2.67 -6.73
CA TYR A 38 -14.67 1.48 -6.47
C TYR A 38 -15.51 1.08 -7.68
N CYS A 39 -15.89 2.04 -8.52
CA CYS A 39 -16.62 1.77 -9.77
C CYS A 39 -15.70 1.31 -10.91
N ASP A 40 -14.50 1.85 -10.98
CA ASP A 40 -13.53 1.63 -12.05
C ASP A 40 -12.10 1.63 -11.46
N LEU A 41 -11.63 0.45 -11.05
CA LEU A 41 -10.31 0.31 -10.46
C LEU A 41 -9.21 0.78 -11.43
N GLY A 42 -8.27 1.56 -10.91
CA GLY A 42 -7.21 2.25 -11.62
C GLY A 42 -7.64 3.57 -12.24
N HIS A 43 -8.88 4.03 -12.08
CA HIS A 43 -9.36 5.30 -12.67
C HIS A 43 -8.47 6.48 -12.29
N THR A 44 -8.21 6.65 -11.00
CA THR A 44 -7.45 7.79 -10.48
C THR A 44 -6.00 7.77 -10.97
N VAL A 45 -5.39 6.57 -11.01
CA VAL A 45 -4.02 6.39 -11.51
C VAL A 45 -3.94 6.68 -13.00
N ARG A 46 -4.89 6.20 -13.81
CA ARG A 46 -4.92 6.48 -15.26
C ARG A 46 -5.05 7.97 -15.54
N GLN A 47 -5.92 8.68 -14.83
CA GLN A 47 -6.06 10.14 -14.95
C GLN A 47 -4.75 10.84 -14.59
N ALA A 48 -4.13 10.48 -13.45
CA ALA A 48 -2.87 11.07 -13.04
C ALA A 48 -1.72 10.79 -14.02
N MET A 49 -1.66 9.61 -14.63
CA MET A 49 -0.65 9.30 -15.67
C MET A 49 -0.82 10.20 -16.90
N VAL A 50 -2.05 10.49 -17.32
CA VAL A 50 -2.33 11.42 -18.44
C VAL A 50 -1.87 12.83 -18.07
N GLU A 51 -2.22 13.32 -16.88
CA GLU A 51 -1.81 14.65 -16.39
C GLU A 51 -0.28 14.78 -16.32
N TRP A 52 0.39 13.70 -15.91
CA TRP A 52 1.85 13.63 -15.83
C TRP A 52 2.52 13.32 -17.17
N GLY A 53 1.78 13.11 -18.25
CA GLY A 53 2.33 12.73 -19.56
C GLY A 53 3.12 11.41 -19.52
N ILE A 54 2.74 10.49 -18.64
CA ILE A 54 3.35 9.16 -18.51
C ILE A 54 2.67 8.22 -19.51
N GLN A 55 3.48 7.57 -20.35
CA GLN A 55 2.98 6.51 -21.20
C GLN A 55 2.80 5.21 -20.40
N PRO A 56 1.61 4.59 -20.42
CA PRO A 56 1.39 3.30 -19.76
C PRO A 56 2.35 2.22 -20.26
N TYR A 57 2.80 1.37 -19.35
CA TYR A 57 3.66 0.20 -19.62
C TYR A 57 5.04 0.52 -20.19
N VAL A 58 5.49 1.77 -20.10
CA VAL A 58 6.84 2.19 -20.53
C VAL A 58 7.66 2.62 -19.32
N TRP A 59 8.80 1.96 -19.12
CA TRP A 59 9.76 2.33 -18.08
C TRP A 59 10.43 3.68 -18.40
N SER A 60 10.49 4.57 -17.41
CA SER A 60 11.20 5.85 -17.49
C SER A 60 11.54 6.37 -16.10
N ASP A 61 12.52 7.26 -15.98
CA ASP A 61 12.81 7.93 -14.70
C ASP A 61 11.61 8.76 -14.21
N ARG A 62 10.85 9.34 -15.15
CA ARG A 62 9.60 10.06 -14.87
C ARG A 62 8.54 9.15 -14.25
N LEU A 63 8.52 7.86 -14.60
CA LEU A 63 7.63 6.87 -13.98
C LEU A 63 8.01 6.64 -12.51
N LEU A 64 9.31 6.61 -12.18
CA LEU A 64 9.77 6.50 -10.79
C LEU A 64 9.36 7.72 -9.95
N GLU A 65 9.53 8.92 -10.51
CA GLU A 65 9.07 10.16 -9.88
C GLU A 65 7.56 10.14 -9.67
N PHE A 66 6.80 9.70 -10.68
CA PHE A 66 5.35 9.52 -10.58
C PHE A 66 4.97 8.60 -9.43
N TYR A 67 5.56 7.40 -9.33
CA TYR A 67 5.30 6.47 -8.23
C TYR A 67 5.62 7.05 -6.85
N GLY A 68 6.69 7.85 -6.75
CA GLY A 68 7.12 8.45 -5.49
C GLY A 68 6.25 9.63 -5.03
N ALA A 69 5.76 10.43 -5.97
CA ALA A 69 5.17 11.75 -5.69
C ALA A 69 3.65 11.83 -5.87
N THR A 70 3.03 10.95 -6.68
CA THR A 70 1.59 11.01 -6.90
C THR A 70 0.80 10.56 -5.66
N ASP A 71 -0.38 11.15 -5.46
CA ASP A 71 -1.36 10.72 -4.47
C ASP A 71 -2.36 9.70 -5.04
N ALA A 72 -2.34 9.45 -6.35
CA ALA A 72 -3.33 8.62 -7.03
C ALA A 72 -3.40 7.18 -6.45
N PHE A 73 -2.26 6.65 -5.99
CA PHE A 73 -2.20 5.33 -5.38
C PHE A 73 -2.89 5.26 -4.00
N LEU A 74 -3.10 6.38 -3.30
CA LEU A 74 -3.88 6.38 -2.06
C LEU A 74 -5.30 5.85 -2.30
N TYR A 75 -5.88 6.20 -3.45
CA TYR A 75 -7.24 5.82 -3.83
C TYR A 75 -7.28 4.37 -4.32
N GLU A 76 -6.46 4.07 -5.34
CA GLU A 76 -6.38 2.75 -5.97
C GLU A 76 -6.07 1.66 -4.95
N THR A 77 -5.04 1.87 -4.13
CA THR A 77 -4.62 0.87 -3.15
C THR A 77 -5.69 0.69 -2.07
N THR A 78 -6.40 1.75 -1.67
CA THR A 78 -7.53 1.63 -0.73
C THR A 78 -8.66 0.80 -1.33
N ALA A 79 -9.06 1.09 -2.58
CA ALA A 79 -10.15 0.39 -3.25
C ALA A 79 -9.81 -1.08 -3.47
N TRP A 80 -8.62 -1.37 -4.02
CA TRP A 80 -8.11 -2.71 -4.24
C TRP A 80 -8.11 -3.55 -2.96
N ASN A 81 -7.62 -2.98 -1.85
CA ASN A 81 -7.51 -3.71 -0.60
C ASN A 81 -8.86 -4.02 0.08
N ARG A 82 -9.97 -3.43 -0.38
CA ARG A 82 -11.33 -3.79 0.06
C ARG A 82 -12.01 -4.80 -0.84
N MET A 83 -11.44 -5.12 -2.01
CA MET A 83 -12.06 -6.06 -2.94
C MET A 83 -12.04 -7.50 -2.37
N PRO A 84 -13.13 -8.29 -2.57
CA PRO A 84 -13.18 -9.68 -2.11
C PRO A 84 -12.03 -10.54 -2.64
N THR A 85 -11.60 -10.31 -3.88
CA THR A 85 -10.47 -11.02 -4.50
C THR A 85 -9.18 -10.80 -3.72
N LYS A 86 -8.84 -9.55 -3.41
CA LYS A 86 -7.63 -9.21 -2.64
C LYS A 86 -7.70 -9.76 -1.22
N ASN A 87 -8.88 -9.69 -0.58
CA ASN A 87 -9.10 -10.29 0.74
C ASN A 87 -8.89 -11.81 0.73
N SER A 88 -9.38 -12.49 -0.32
CA SER A 88 -9.22 -13.94 -0.48
C SER A 88 -7.76 -14.34 -0.71
N MET A 89 -7.02 -13.57 -1.51
CA MET A 89 -5.58 -13.76 -1.70
C MET A 89 -4.83 -13.63 -0.37
N ARG A 90 -5.11 -12.57 0.39
CA ARG A 90 -4.47 -12.29 1.67
C ARG A 90 -4.71 -13.40 2.68
N GLU A 91 -5.95 -13.86 2.80
CA GLU A 91 -6.32 -14.97 3.68
C GLU A 91 -5.65 -16.28 3.25
N TRP A 92 -5.61 -16.56 1.95
CA TRP A 92 -4.92 -17.73 1.42
C TRP A 92 -3.42 -17.72 1.76
N ILE A 93 -2.74 -16.59 1.59
CA ILE A 93 -1.32 -16.43 1.93
C ILE A 93 -1.09 -16.69 3.42
N ALA A 94 -1.88 -16.09 4.31
CA ALA A 94 -1.70 -16.32 5.75
C ALA A 94 -1.96 -17.78 6.17
N ARG A 95 -2.97 -18.43 5.59
CA ARG A 95 -3.20 -19.87 5.82
C ARG A 95 -2.01 -20.71 5.37
N HIS A 96 -1.46 -20.41 4.19
CA HIS A 96 -0.28 -21.09 3.68
C HIS A 96 0.93 -20.88 4.60
N LEU A 97 1.20 -19.64 5.01
CA LEU A 97 2.30 -19.32 5.91
C LEU A 97 2.14 -20.00 7.27
N HIS A 98 0.93 -20.06 7.82
CA HIS A 98 0.67 -20.73 9.09
C HIS A 98 0.91 -22.25 8.99
N ALA A 99 0.51 -22.87 7.88
CA ALA A 99 0.75 -24.29 7.65
C ALA A 99 2.25 -24.61 7.44
N ALA A 100 2.96 -23.75 6.71
CA ALA A 100 4.38 -23.93 6.40
C ALA A 100 5.31 -23.56 7.57
N PHE A 101 4.90 -22.60 8.39
CA PHE A 101 5.68 -22.03 9.50
C PHE A 101 4.84 -21.92 10.78
N PRO A 102 4.63 -23.02 11.52
CA PRO A 102 3.68 -23.08 12.64
C PRO A 102 3.96 -22.10 13.79
N SER A 103 5.23 -21.72 14.00
CA SER A 103 5.62 -20.81 15.08
C SER A 103 5.54 -19.33 14.67
N SER A 104 6.10 -18.99 13.50
CA SER A 104 6.05 -17.66 12.88
C SER A 104 6.87 -17.71 11.58
N ALA A 105 6.58 -16.79 10.66
CA ALA A 105 7.37 -16.58 9.44
C ALA A 105 7.94 -15.17 9.47
N ARG A 106 9.06 -14.96 8.78
CA ARG A 106 9.58 -13.62 8.45
C ARG A 106 9.10 -13.28 7.04
N VAL A 107 8.30 -12.23 6.91
CA VAL A 107 7.63 -11.83 5.67
C VAL A 107 8.14 -10.45 5.27
N LEU A 108 8.67 -10.34 4.06
CA LEU A 108 8.94 -9.04 3.44
C LEU A 108 7.78 -8.70 2.50
N THR A 109 7.04 -7.65 2.81
CA THR A 109 6.00 -7.11 1.93
C THR A 109 6.60 -6.00 1.07
N TYR A 110 6.72 -6.26 -0.22
CA TYR A 110 7.24 -5.32 -1.20
C TYR A 110 6.09 -4.68 -1.99
N GLY A 111 5.98 -3.35 -1.98
CA GLY A 111 4.93 -2.64 -2.69
C GLY A 111 3.56 -2.75 -2.02
N ASP A 112 3.51 -2.82 -0.68
CA ASP A 112 2.26 -2.94 0.08
C ASP A 112 1.58 -1.57 0.31
N GLY A 113 2.15 -0.48 -0.23
CA GLY A 113 1.54 0.84 -0.30
C GLY A 113 1.16 1.39 1.06
N LEU A 114 -0.11 1.22 1.41
CA LEU A 114 -0.72 1.70 2.66
C LEU A 114 -0.50 0.76 3.86
N GLY A 115 0.18 -0.37 3.67
CA GLY A 115 0.59 -1.25 4.76
C GLY A 115 -0.46 -2.29 5.20
N PHE A 116 -1.48 -2.55 4.38
CA PHE A 116 -2.61 -3.39 4.77
C PHE A 116 -2.27 -4.87 4.82
N ASP A 117 -1.49 -5.39 3.87
CA ASP A 117 -1.04 -6.77 3.92
C ASP A 117 -0.06 -6.96 5.08
N SER A 118 0.83 -5.98 5.30
CA SER A 118 1.77 -5.98 6.42
C SER A 118 1.03 -6.09 7.74
N LEU A 119 0.02 -5.23 7.94
CA LEU A 119 -0.78 -5.22 9.15
C LEU A 119 -1.47 -6.56 9.38
N TYR A 120 -2.07 -7.11 8.33
CA TYR A 120 -2.75 -8.40 8.42
C TYR A 120 -1.80 -9.54 8.76
N PHE A 121 -0.62 -9.62 8.13
CA PHE A 121 0.34 -10.68 8.42
C PHE A 121 0.93 -10.54 9.83
N ALA A 122 1.15 -9.32 10.31
CA ALA A 122 1.53 -9.07 11.70
C ALA A 122 0.44 -9.55 12.67
N GLN A 123 -0.84 -9.23 12.40
CA GLN A 123 -1.99 -9.72 13.18
C GLN A 123 -2.16 -11.24 13.11
N ALA A 124 -1.73 -11.87 12.02
CA ALA A 124 -1.70 -13.33 11.87
C ALA A 124 -0.54 -14.00 12.64
N GLY A 125 0.33 -13.24 13.31
CA GLY A 125 1.43 -13.75 14.14
C GLY A 125 2.78 -13.85 13.42
N HIS A 126 2.93 -13.23 12.24
CA HIS A 126 4.18 -13.22 11.50
C HIS A 126 5.03 -11.98 11.84
N GLN A 127 6.35 -12.11 11.67
CA GLN A 127 7.28 -10.98 11.70
C GLN A 127 7.31 -10.34 10.32
N VAL A 128 7.02 -9.05 10.23
CA VAL A 128 6.84 -8.37 8.95
C VAL A 128 7.82 -7.22 8.79
N ASP A 129 8.55 -7.23 7.68
CA ASP A 129 9.31 -6.10 7.16
C ASP A 129 8.56 -5.52 5.94
N PHE A 130 8.59 -4.19 5.78
CA PHE A 130 7.86 -3.48 4.74
C PHE A 130 8.78 -2.59 3.90
N PHE A 131 8.54 -2.56 2.60
CA PHE A 131 9.20 -1.62 1.69
C PHE A 131 8.21 -1.08 0.65
N ASP A 132 8.20 0.24 0.47
CA ASP A 132 7.46 0.93 -0.57
C ASP A 132 8.22 2.18 -1.05
N VAL A 133 8.02 2.55 -2.31
CA VAL A 133 8.65 3.73 -2.94
C VAL A 133 7.80 4.99 -2.82
N SER A 134 6.49 4.84 -2.56
CA SER A 134 5.53 5.92 -2.41
C SER A 134 5.76 6.66 -1.10
N THR A 135 5.98 7.97 -1.19
CA THR A 135 6.09 8.83 0.00
C THR A 135 4.77 8.88 0.78
N HIS A 136 3.65 9.01 0.06
CA HIS A 136 2.30 9.00 0.64
C HIS A 136 1.93 7.64 1.24
N GLY A 137 2.30 6.54 0.57
CA GLY A 137 2.10 5.18 1.07
C GLY A 137 2.82 4.94 2.40
N ALA A 138 4.12 5.24 2.43
CA ALA A 138 4.93 5.12 3.64
C ALA A 138 4.40 6.02 4.78
N ALA A 139 3.94 7.24 4.48
CA ALA A 139 3.36 8.14 5.47
C ALA A 139 2.02 7.63 6.03
N PHE A 140 1.22 6.92 5.23
CA PHE A 140 0.00 6.26 5.69
C PHE A 140 0.34 5.10 6.63
N ALA A 141 1.27 4.22 6.22
CA ALA A 141 1.66 3.02 6.97
C ALA A 141 2.36 3.34 8.31
N GLY A 142 3.10 4.45 8.40
CA GLY A 142 3.87 4.83 9.60
C GLY A 142 3.07 5.40 10.78
N ARG A 143 1.73 5.49 10.71
CA ARG A 143 0.89 6.15 11.74
C ARG A 143 0.30 5.19 12.78
N PRO A 144 -0.13 5.69 13.97
CA PRO A 144 -0.44 4.86 15.13
C PRO A 144 -1.58 3.83 14.97
N ALA A 145 -2.53 4.06 14.06
CA ALA A 145 -3.58 3.08 13.76
C ALA A 145 -3.02 1.80 13.12
N ILE A 146 -1.83 1.90 12.53
CA ILE A 146 -1.00 0.81 11.97
C ILE A 146 0.30 0.74 12.80
N SER A 147 0.27 1.09 14.10
CA SER A 147 1.46 1.08 14.96
C SER A 147 2.01 -0.33 15.14
N MET A 148 2.88 -0.73 14.24
CA MET A 148 3.74 -1.89 14.36
C MET A 148 4.85 -1.57 15.37
N LYS A 149 4.79 -2.16 16.57
CA LYS A 149 5.85 -2.06 17.60
C LYS A 149 7.17 -2.76 17.21
N THR A 150 7.36 -3.15 15.96
CA THR A 150 8.54 -3.85 15.45
C THR A 150 8.83 -3.47 14.00
N LEU A 151 9.19 -2.21 13.76
CA LEU A 151 9.85 -1.79 12.51
C LEU A 151 11.18 -1.13 12.86
N THR A 152 12.17 -1.95 13.25
CA THR A 152 13.57 -1.54 13.20
C THR A 152 14.10 -1.75 11.79
N SER A 153 13.99 -0.72 10.94
CA SER A 153 15.12 -0.19 10.15
C SER A 153 14.62 0.72 9.03
N TRP A 154 14.50 2.01 9.33
CA TRP A 154 14.74 3.04 8.33
C TRP A 154 16.25 3.13 8.09
N HIS A 155 16.65 3.22 6.81
CA HIS A 155 18.02 3.26 6.23
C HIS A 155 18.53 1.95 5.59
N ARG A 156 18.13 1.71 4.33
CA ARG A 156 19.00 0.98 3.38
C ARG A 156 18.77 1.30 1.90
N LEU A 157 18.41 2.55 1.59
CA LEU A 157 18.29 3.01 0.20
C LEU A 157 19.62 3.37 -0.49
N THR A 158 20.75 3.31 0.22
CA THR A 158 22.07 3.54 -0.39
C THR A 158 22.69 2.30 -1.04
N MET A 159 22.22 1.08 -0.75
CA MET A 159 22.88 -0.15 -1.24
C MET A 159 22.30 -0.75 -2.52
N LEU A 160 21.01 -0.51 -2.84
CA LEU A 160 20.40 -1.07 -4.05
C LEU A 160 20.78 -0.33 -5.35
N LYS A 161 21.19 0.94 -5.27
CA LYS A 161 21.75 1.65 -6.44
C LYS A 161 23.15 1.17 -6.84
N GLN A 162 23.92 0.61 -5.89
CA GLN A 162 25.26 0.08 -6.18
C GLN A 162 25.23 -1.33 -6.81
N ALA A 163 24.22 -2.15 -6.52
CA ALA A 163 24.14 -3.50 -7.07
C ALA A 163 23.74 -3.55 -8.56
N VAL A 164 23.04 -2.54 -9.06
CA VAL A 164 22.56 -2.47 -10.47
C VAL A 164 23.55 -1.75 -11.38
N THR A 165 24.56 -1.08 -10.84
CA THR A 165 25.59 -0.36 -11.63
C THR A 165 26.91 -1.13 -11.80
N THR A 166 27.00 -2.36 -11.27
CA THR A 166 28.19 -3.23 -11.41
C THR A 166 27.86 -4.62 -11.94
N SER A 167 26.90 -4.75 -12.87
CA SER A 167 26.65 -6.00 -13.62
C SER A 167 26.94 -5.79 -15.10
#